data_AF-A0AAU8ERH4-F1
#
_entry.id   AF-A0AAU8ERH4-F1
#
_cell.length_a   1.000
_cell.length_b   1.000
_cell.length_c   1.000
_cell.angle_alpha   90.00
_cell.angle_beta   90.00
_cell.angle_gamma   90.00
#
_symmetry.space_group_name_H-M   'P 1'
#
loop_
_entity.id
_entity.type
_entity.pdbx_description
1 polymer ?
#
loop_
_entity_poly.entity_id
_entity_poly.type
_entity_poly.pdbx_seq_one_letter_code
_entity_poly.pdbx_strand_id
1 'polypeptide(L)'
;MKVIRTLMPARLGLLAAGAAVVAAASACTPQEPGSATSASAAPASSSAVATATASATATASPSATPGTSATVGALVAGFPSKLLPVMPGAKVVASSFDKSTSPATAALVGSTAAKPAAVVAYYTKALEAQGFKPVPGNTVGSVASKDFVRAGNETVNIAVPATGGISTFTIGANVTPESVK
;
A
#
# COMPACT_ATOMS: atom_id res chain seq x y z
N MET A 1 54.26 4.99 -16.41
CA MET A 1 54.80 3.64 -16.15
C MET A 1 55.24 3.52 -14.70
N LYS A 2 54.48 2.83 -13.86
CA LYS A 2 54.99 2.01 -12.75
C LYS A 2 53.85 1.11 -12.27
N VAL A 3 54.10 -0.18 -12.40
CA VAL A 3 53.28 -1.32 -12.01
C VAL A 3 53.39 -1.50 -10.50
N ILE A 4 52.34 -1.91 -9.79
CA ILE A 4 52.41 -2.92 -8.72
C ILE A 4 51.00 -3.44 -8.40
N ARG A 5 50.99 -4.76 -8.23
CA ARG A 5 49.91 -5.74 -8.14
C ARG A 5 49.47 -5.96 -6.68
N THR A 6 48.20 -6.34 -6.50
CA THR A 6 47.68 -7.46 -5.67
C THR A 6 47.86 -7.43 -4.13
N LEU A 7 46.75 -7.58 -3.38
CA LEU A 7 46.37 -8.82 -2.66
C LEU A 7 45.10 -8.60 -1.80
N MET A 8 44.10 -9.47 -1.98
CA MET A 8 43.01 -9.73 -1.01
C MET A 8 43.58 -10.33 0.28
N PRO A 9 42.95 -10.06 1.43
CA PRO A 9 42.89 -11.03 2.52
C PRO A 9 41.52 -11.71 2.52
N ALA A 10 41.53 -13.01 2.22
CA ALA A 10 40.50 -13.94 2.62
C ALA A 10 40.48 -14.04 4.16
N ARG A 11 39.30 -13.97 4.78
CA ARG A 11 39.11 -14.50 6.14
C ARG A 11 37.90 -15.43 6.19
N LEU A 12 38.25 -16.71 6.22
CA LEU A 12 37.48 -17.86 6.66
C LEU A 12 37.00 -17.63 8.10
N GLY A 13 35.71 -17.85 8.35
CA GLY A 13 35.12 -17.93 9.69
C GLY A 13 34.18 -19.14 9.75
N LEU A 14 34.56 -20.11 10.57
CA LEU A 14 34.07 -21.48 10.67
C LEU A 14 32.84 -21.61 11.61
N LEU A 15 31.98 -22.58 11.26
CA LEU A 15 30.87 -23.25 11.98
C LEU A 15 30.61 -22.96 13.47
N ALA A 16 29.32 -22.89 13.84
CA ALA A 16 28.77 -23.70 14.93
C ALA A 16 27.24 -23.90 14.79
N ALA A 17 26.83 -25.16 14.98
CA ALA A 17 25.47 -25.67 14.92
C ALA A 17 24.62 -25.26 16.12
N GLY A 18 23.29 -25.19 15.93
CA GLY A 18 22.32 -25.00 17.02
C GLY A 18 20.90 -25.25 16.53
N ALA A 19 20.45 -26.49 16.67
CA ALA A 19 19.09 -26.93 16.40
C ALA A 19 18.16 -26.53 17.56
N ALA A 20 16.99 -25.98 17.24
CA ALA A 20 15.80 -26.06 18.09
C ALA A 20 14.55 -25.86 17.21
N VAL A 21 14.04 -26.95 16.67
CA VAL A 21 12.71 -27.05 16.07
C VAL A 21 11.73 -27.16 17.23
N VAL A 22 10.92 -26.13 17.46
CA VAL A 22 9.77 -26.22 18.37
C VAL A 22 8.52 -26.44 17.52
N ALA A 23 8.00 -27.66 17.60
CA ALA A 23 6.72 -28.05 17.04
C ALA A 23 5.58 -27.34 17.78
N ALA A 24 4.81 -26.53 17.07
CA ALA A 24 3.50 -26.08 17.53
C ALA A 24 2.44 -26.94 16.83
N ALA A 25 1.99 -27.98 17.54
CA ALA A 25 0.77 -28.68 17.22
C ALA A 25 -0.41 -27.90 17.84
N SER A 26 -1.24 -27.30 17.00
CA SER A 26 -2.55 -26.79 17.41
C SER A 26 -3.54 -27.22 16.35
N ALA A 27 -4.25 -28.30 16.67
CA ALA A 27 -5.31 -28.86 15.86
C ALA A 27 -6.46 -27.84 15.74
N CYS A 28 -6.60 -27.19 14.59
CA CYS A 28 -7.88 -26.63 14.18
C CYS A 28 -8.66 -27.74 13.49
N THR A 29 -9.68 -28.23 14.20
CA THR A 29 -10.70 -29.15 13.71
C THR A 29 -11.36 -28.62 12.43
N PRO A 30 -11.56 -29.44 11.39
CA PRO A 30 -12.39 -29.08 10.24
C PRO A 30 -13.86 -29.06 10.68
N GLN A 31 -14.56 -27.94 10.46
CA GLN A 31 -16.02 -27.91 10.50
C GLN A 31 -16.52 -28.26 9.09
N GLU A 32 -16.90 -29.52 8.91
CA GLU A 32 -17.60 -30.02 7.72
C GLU A 32 -19.12 -29.73 7.78
N PRO A 33 -19.87 -29.94 6.69
CA PRO A 33 -20.85 -28.98 6.20
C PRO A 33 -22.26 -29.41 6.61
N GLY A 34 -23.08 -28.46 7.05
CA GLY A 34 -24.51 -28.69 7.26
C GLY A 34 -25.19 -28.97 5.92
N SER A 35 -25.36 -30.25 5.60
CA SER A 35 -26.12 -30.75 4.47
C SER A 35 -27.62 -30.70 4.76
N ALA A 36 -28.35 -30.22 3.76
CA ALA A 36 -29.70 -30.59 3.32
C ALA A 36 -30.70 -31.16 4.34
N THR A 37 -31.84 -30.48 4.46
CA THR A 37 -33.13 -31.16 4.62
C THR A 37 -34.03 -30.71 3.47
N SER A 38 -34.36 -31.66 2.60
CA SER A 38 -35.35 -31.50 1.53
C SER A 38 -36.70 -32.06 1.96
N ALA A 39 -37.73 -31.27 1.62
CA ALA A 39 -39.05 -31.66 1.14
C ALA A 39 -40.10 -32.23 2.11
N SER A 40 -41.23 -31.50 2.20
CA SER A 40 -42.56 -32.09 2.16
C SER A 40 -43.48 -31.23 1.28
N ALA A 41 -44.38 -31.89 0.56
CA ALA A 41 -44.98 -31.47 -0.70
C ALA A 41 -46.29 -30.63 -0.61
N ALA A 42 -46.46 -29.77 -1.62
CA ALA A 42 -47.66 -29.22 -2.31
C ALA A 42 -49.04 -29.12 -1.62
N PRO A 43 -49.83 -28.06 -1.91
CA PRO A 43 -50.59 -28.03 -3.16
C PRO A 43 -50.54 -26.70 -3.95
N ALA A 44 -50.96 -26.79 -5.21
CA ALA A 44 -51.08 -25.68 -6.14
C ALA A 44 -52.23 -24.72 -5.75
N SER A 45 -51.97 -23.42 -5.88
CA SER A 45 -53.01 -22.40 -6.13
C SER A 45 -52.35 -21.19 -6.77
N SER A 46 -52.79 -20.89 -7.99
CA SER A 46 -52.43 -19.70 -8.75
C SER A 46 -52.90 -18.44 -8.02
N SER A 47 -51.96 -17.58 -7.67
CA SER A 47 -52.20 -16.15 -7.48
C SER A 47 -50.90 -15.42 -7.77
N ALA A 48 -50.93 -14.51 -8.73
CA ALA A 48 -49.82 -13.66 -9.10
C ALA A 48 -49.45 -12.78 -7.90
N VAL A 49 -48.37 -13.13 -7.22
CA VAL A 49 -47.74 -12.27 -6.21
C VAL A 49 -46.71 -11.44 -6.94
N ALA A 50 -47.01 -10.15 -7.10
CA ALA A 50 -46.05 -9.16 -7.55
C ALA A 50 -44.81 -9.27 -6.67
N THR A 51 -43.69 -9.68 -7.27
CA THR A 51 -42.37 -9.61 -6.64
C THR A 51 -42.01 -8.13 -6.56
N ALA A 52 -42.43 -7.48 -5.49
CA ALA A 52 -41.82 -6.24 -5.05
C ALA A 52 -40.37 -6.59 -4.69
N THR A 53 -39.47 -6.50 -5.69
CA THR A 53 -38.04 -6.41 -5.45
C THR A 53 -37.84 -5.15 -4.60
N ALA A 54 -37.67 -5.35 -3.29
CA ALA A 54 -37.17 -4.31 -2.42
C ALA A 54 -35.79 -3.93 -2.95
N SER A 55 -35.73 -2.82 -3.69
CA SER A 55 -34.47 -2.21 -4.08
C SER A 55 -33.78 -1.81 -2.78
N ALA A 56 -32.73 -2.55 -2.40
CA ALA A 56 -31.85 -2.12 -1.33
C ALA A 56 -31.19 -0.82 -1.79
N THR A 57 -31.76 0.31 -1.41
CA THR A 57 -31.15 1.62 -1.63
C THR A 57 -29.83 1.62 -0.86
N ALA A 58 -28.71 1.64 -1.58
CA ALA A 58 -27.41 1.82 -0.97
C ALA A 58 -27.44 3.11 -0.12
N THR A 59 -27.06 3.01 1.15
CA THR A 59 -26.88 4.17 2.01
C THR A 59 -26.02 5.21 1.30
N ALA A 60 -26.46 6.47 1.32
CA ALA A 60 -25.73 7.59 0.73
C ALA A 60 -24.28 7.57 1.22
N SER A 61 -23.35 7.71 0.27
CA SER A 61 -21.92 7.88 0.57
C SER A 61 -21.74 9.05 1.53
N PRO A 62 -20.82 9.00 2.51
CA PRO A 62 -20.60 10.10 3.42
C PRO A 62 -20.34 11.39 2.64
N SER A 63 -20.99 12.47 3.06
CA SER A 63 -20.80 13.80 2.47
C SER A 63 -19.34 14.23 2.66
N ALA A 64 -18.76 14.86 1.63
CA ALA A 64 -17.40 15.36 1.68
C ALA A 64 -17.25 16.40 2.81
N THR A 65 -16.35 16.14 3.76
CA THR A 65 -15.94 17.14 4.75
C THR A 65 -15.11 18.23 4.07
N PRO A 66 -15.34 19.52 4.35
CA PRO A 66 -14.49 20.60 3.86
C PRO A 66 -13.02 20.34 4.21
N GLY A 67 -12.15 20.38 3.20
CA GLY A 67 -10.71 20.13 3.38
C GLY A 67 -10.27 18.69 3.17
N THR A 68 -11.21 17.77 2.92
CA THR A 68 -10.93 16.39 2.51
C THR A 68 -11.36 16.18 1.07
N SER A 69 -10.53 15.56 0.24
CA SER A 69 -10.86 15.27 -1.15
C SER A 69 -10.15 14.01 -1.63
N ALA A 70 -10.81 13.24 -2.50
CA ALA A 70 -10.23 12.07 -3.15
C ALA A 70 -10.79 11.92 -4.58
N THR A 71 -10.00 11.33 -5.46
CA THR A 71 -10.44 11.00 -6.83
C THR A 71 -9.74 9.75 -7.35
N VAL A 72 -10.38 9.08 -8.30
CA VAL A 72 -9.88 7.88 -8.98
C VAL A 72 -9.56 8.23 -10.42
N GLY A 73 -8.44 7.70 -10.93
CA GLY A 73 -7.96 7.92 -12.30
C GLY A 73 -7.35 9.30 -12.56
N ALA A 74 -7.27 10.16 -11.55
CA ALA A 74 -6.71 11.51 -11.64
C ALA A 74 -6.02 11.94 -10.35
N LEU A 75 -5.34 13.08 -10.41
CA LEU A 75 -4.84 13.76 -9.22
C LEU A 75 -5.95 14.65 -8.65
N VAL A 76 -6.18 14.58 -7.34
CA VAL A 76 -7.17 15.41 -6.66
C VAL A 76 -6.74 16.88 -6.68
N ALA A 77 -7.69 17.79 -6.81
CA ALA A 77 -7.40 19.22 -6.77
C ALA A 77 -6.74 19.59 -5.43
N GLY A 78 -5.67 20.38 -5.48
CA GLY A 78 -4.92 20.80 -4.29
C GLY A 78 -3.97 19.75 -3.71
N PHE A 79 -3.76 18.61 -4.40
CA PHE A 79 -2.78 17.61 -3.98
C PHE A 79 -1.36 18.21 -3.84
N PRO A 80 -0.60 17.90 -2.78
CA PRO A 80 0.70 18.49 -2.50
C PRO A 80 1.81 17.93 -3.43
N SER A 81 1.80 18.36 -4.68
CA SER A 81 2.66 17.82 -5.75
C SER A 81 4.14 18.17 -5.57
N LYS A 82 4.48 19.19 -4.78
CA LYS A 82 5.88 19.45 -4.40
C LYS A 82 6.41 18.39 -3.43
N LEU A 83 5.56 17.96 -2.49
CA LEU A 83 5.88 16.92 -1.53
C LEU A 83 5.97 15.55 -2.22
N LEU A 84 4.91 15.19 -2.94
CA LEU A 84 4.75 13.90 -3.61
C LEU A 84 4.56 14.13 -5.13
N PRO A 85 5.64 14.36 -5.89
CA PRO A 85 5.53 14.55 -7.33
C PRO A 85 5.09 13.25 -8.02
N VAL A 86 4.21 13.35 -9.01
CA VAL A 86 3.86 12.18 -9.83
C VAL A 86 5.08 11.73 -10.60
N MET A 87 5.48 10.47 -10.43
CA MET A 87 6.61 9.88 -11.15
C MET A 87 6.40 9.97 -12.68
N PRO A 88 7.37 10.47 -13.45
CA PRO A 88 7.27 10.53 -14.90
C PRO A 88 6.96 9.14 -15.50
N GLY A 89 6.01 9.11 -16.42
CA GLY A 89 5.55 7.87 -17.06
C GLY A 89 4.65 6.98 -16.18
N ALA A 90 4.35 7.37 -14.94
CA ALA A 90 3.33 6.69 -14.14
C ALA A 90 1.92 7.16 -14.50
N LYS A 91 0.95 6.24 -14.41
CA LYS A 91 -0.48 6.56 -14.43
C LYS A 91 -0.96 6.73 -13.00
N VAL A 92 -1.69 7.81 -12.73
CA VAL A 92 -2.36 7.99 -11.44
C VAL A 92 -3.58 7.09 -11.40
N VAL A 93 -3.66 6.22 -10.40
CA VAL A 93 -4.78 5.30 -10.17
C VAL A 93 -5.75 5.91 -9.18
N ALA A 94 -5.25 6.49 -8.09
CA ALA A 94 -6.06 7.21 -7.12
C ALA A 94 -5.20 8.23 -6.38
N SER A 95 -5.84 9.28 -5.86
CA SER A 95 -5.20 10.20 -4.95
C SER A 95 -6.19 10.76 -3.93
N SER A 96 -5.69 11.10 -2.75
CA SER A 96 -6.45 11.78 -1.71
C SER A 96 -5.58 12.81 -1.00
N PHE A 97 -6.26 13.84 -0.49
CA PHE A 97 -5.66 14.84 0.35
C PHE A 97 -6.66 15.30 1.40
N ASP A 98 -6.24 15.25 2.66
CA ASP A 98 -6.97 15.76 3.80
C ASP A 98 -6.11 16.76 4.55
N LYS A 99 -6.49 18.04 4.47
CA LYS A 99 -5.87 19.14 5.22
C LYS A 99 -6.72 19.60 6.41
N SER A 100 -7.83 18.93 6.68
CA SER A 100 -8.69 19.22 7.84
C SER A 100 -8.08 18.68 9.14
N THR A 101 -7.14 17.73 9.05
CA THR A 101 -6.45 17.14 10.19
C THR A 101 -5.06 17.73 10.40
N SER A 102 -4.51 17.54 11.60
CA SER A 102 -3.12 17.87 11.94
C SER A 102 -2.49 16.65 12.63
N PRO A 103 -1.58 15.93 11.95
CA PRO A 103 -1.02 16.21 10.62
C PRO A 103 -2.05 16.09 9.47
N ALA A 104 -1.79 16.82 8.38
CA ALA A 104 -2.48 16.65 7.11
C ALA A 104 -2.05 15.32 6.47
N THR A 105 -2.97 14.67 5.76
CA THR A 105 -2.73 13.37 5.13
C THR A 105 -2.81 13.47 3.61
N ALA A 106 -1.87 12.84 2.92
CA ALA A 106 -1.89 12.73 1.47
C ALA A 106 -1.62 11.27 1.07
N ALA A 107 -2.34 10.79 0.07
CA ALA A 107 -2.07 9.48 -0.51
C ALA A 107 -2.04 9.54 -2.03
N LEU A 108 -1.08 8.82 -2.62
CA LEU A 108 -0.95 8.65 -4.06
C LEU A 108 -0.82 7.16 -4.37
N VAL A 109 -1.70 6.68 -5.25
CA VAL A 109 -1.60 5.36 -5.86
C VAL A 109 -1.35 5.55 -7.34
N GLY A 110 -0.31 4.91 -7.85
CA GLY A 110 0.00 4.94 -9.27
C GLY A 110 0.52 3.61 -9.78
N SER A 111 0.57 3.50 -11.11
CA SER A 111 1.12 2.33 -11.79
C SER A 111 2.12 2.75 -12.86
N THR A 112 3.16 1.94 -13.06
CA THR A 112 4.23 2.22 -14.02
C THR A 112 4.89 0.92 -14.50
N ALA A 113 5.48 0.96 -15.70
CA ALA A 113 6.34 -0.11 -16.20
C ALA A 113 7.77 -0.07 -15.62
N ALA A 114 8.11 0.96 -14.82
CA ALA A 114 9.38 1.00 -14.10
C ALA A 114 9.47 -0.13 -13.06
N LYS A 115 10.70 -0.61 -12.81
CA LYS A 115 10.95 -1.62 -11.77
C LYS A 115 10.70 -1.07 -10.37
N PRO A 116 10.30 -1.88 -9.38
CA PRO A 116 10.01 -1.41 -8.01
C PRO A 116 11.14 -0.60 -7.38
N ALA A 117 12.39 -1.05 -7.54
CA ALA A 117 13.56 -0.34 -7.01
C ALA A 117 13.74 1.07 -7.63
N ALA A 118 13.37 1.25 -8.90
CA ALA A 118 13.44 2.57 -9.54
C ALA A 118 12.36 3.52 -9.01
N VAL A 119 11.17 2.99 -8.71
CA VAL A 119 10.09 3.75 -8.08
C VAL A 119 10.53 4.22 -6.69
N VAL A 120 11.04 3.30 -5.85
CA VAL A 120 11.54 3.64 -4.51
C VAL A 120 12.68 4.67 -4.60
N ALA A 121 13.63 4.49 -5.51
CA ALA A 121 14.75 5.42 -5.67
C ALA A 121 14.32 6.82 -6.11
N TYR A 122 13.35 6.93 -7.02
CA TYR A 122 12.80 8.21 -7.47
C TYR A 122 12.21 9.00 -6.28
N TYR A 123 11.33 8.38 -5.51
CA TYR A 123 10.70 9.04 -4.37
C TYR A 123 11.66 9.26 -3.21
N THR A 124 12.64 8.36 -3.01
CA THR A 124 13.72 8.57 -2.03
C THR A 124 14.42 9.91 -2.30
N LYS A 125 14.85 10.15 -3.54
CA LYS A 125 15.49 11.42 -3.91
C LYS A 125 14.59 12.63 -3.69
N ALA A 126 13.32 12.54 -4.08
CA ALA A 126 12.36 13.63 -3.92
C ALA A 126 12.10 13.98 -2.44
N LEU A 127 12.03 12.97 -1.57
CA LEU A 127 11.78 13.14 -0.14
C LEU A 127 13.04 13.61 0.60
N GLU A 128 14.21 13.07 0.28
CA GLU A 128 15.48 13.51 0.87
C GLU A 128 15.80 14.97 0.53
N ALA A 129 15.49 15.42 -0.68
CA ALA A 129 15.61 16.83 -1.09
C ALA A 129 14.75 17.78 -0.22
N GLN A 130 13.71 17.24 0.42
CA GLN A 130 12.83 17.97 1.32
C GLN A 130 13.17 17.74 2.81
N GLY A 131 14.29 17.09 3.09
CA GLY A 131 14.79 16.89 4.45
C GLY A 131 14.30 15.61 5.14
N PHE A 132 13.45 14.80 4.51
CA PHE A 132 13.11 13.48 5.03
C PHE A 132 14.36 12.61 5.15
N LYS A 133 14.35 11.72 6.14
CA LYS A 133 15.41 10.76 6.38
C LYS A 133 14.85 9.35 6.22
N PRO A 134 15.49 8.48 5.42
CA PRO A 134 15.05 7.11 5.28
C PRO A 134 15.22 6.35 6.59
N VAL A 135 14.21 5.56 6.95
CA VAL A 135 14.28 4.59 8.03
C VAL A 135 15.01 3.33 7.52
N PRO A 136 15.81 2.64 8.36
CA PRO A 136 16.41 1.36 8.00
C PRO A 136 15.36 0.33 7.54
N GLY A 137 15.69 -0.42 6.49
CA GLY A 137 14.77 -1.37 5.85
C GLY A 137 14.34 -0.91 4.46
N ASN A 138 14.23 -1.87 3.53
CA ASN A 138 13.96 -1.61 2.12
C ASN A 138 12.87 -2.52 1.54
N THR A 139 12.28 -3.39 2.37
CA THR A 139 11.32 -4.42 1.97
C THR A 139 10.40 -4.79 3.13
N VAL A 140 9.15 -5.14 2.82
CA VAL A 140 8.24 -5.83 3.73
C VAL A 140 7.82 -7.12 3.03
N GLY A 141 8.29 -8.28 3.54
CA GLY A 141 8.19 -9.54 2.80
C GLY A 141 8.93 -9.44 1.45
N SER A 142 8.22 -9.75 0.35
CA SER A 142 8.74 -9.61 -1.02
C SER A 142 8.49 -8.25 -1.66
N VAL A 143 7.76 -7.35 -0.99
CA VAL A 143 7.39 -6.04 -1.52
C VAL A 143 8.51 -5.05 -1.23
N ALA A 144 8.95 -4.32 -2.26
CA ALA A 144 9.87 -3.21 -2.08
C ALA A 144 9.14 -2.08 -1.34
N SER A 145 9.68 -1.69 -0.19
CA SER A 145 9.04 -0.73 0.70
C SER A 145 10.06 0.19 1.36
N LYS A 146 9.68 1.43 1.66
CA LYS A 146 10.56 2.37 2.33
C LYS A 146 9.77 3.35 3.17
N ASP A 147 10.22 3.55 4.40
CA ASP A 147 9.67 4.55 5.31
C ASP A 147 10.64 5.71 5.47
N PHE A 148 10.06 6.89 5.72
CA PHE A 148 10.78 8.13 5.90
C PHE A 148 10.19 8.91 7.06
N VAL A 149 11.05 9.64 7.77
CA VAL A 149 10.66 10.55 8.85
C VAL A 149 11.28 11.92 8.65
N ARG A 150 10.55 12.97 9.06
CA ARG A 150 11.06 14.35 9.11
C ARG A 150 10.50 15.04 10.35
N ALA A 151 11.31 15.88 10.97
CA ALA A 151 10.92 16.71 12.12
C ALA A 151 10.27 15.96 13.31
N GLY A 152 10.44 14.64 13.42
CA GLY A 152 9.91 13.81 14.51
C GLY A 152 8.44 13.40 14.41
N ASN A 153 7.61 14.14 13.65
CA ASN A 153 6.16 13.89 13.56
C ASN A 153 5.63 13.76 12.12
N GLU A 154 6.47 13.95 11.11
CA GLU A 154 6.08 13.76 9.72
C GLU A 154 6.60 12.42 9.19
N THR A 155 5.76 11.71 8.45
CA THR A 155 6.08 10.37 7.94
C THR A 155 5.68 10.23 6.48
N VAL A 156 6.46 9.46 5.72
CA VAL A 156 6.09 8.99 4.39
C VAL A 156 6.38 7.51 4.27
N ASN A 157 5.42 6.74 3.78
CA ASN A 157 5.54 5.30 3.56
C ASN A 157 5.41 5.04 2.06
N ILE A 158 6.23 4.14 1.53
CA ILE A 158 6.18 3.71 0.15
C ILE A 158 6.10 2.19 0.14
N ALA A 159 5.18 1.63 -0.64
CA ALA A 159 5.11 0.21 -0.95
C ALA A 159 4.92 0.02 -2.45
N VAL A 160 5.68 -0.90 -3.06
CA VAL A 160 5.71 -1.10 -4.51
C VAL A 160 5.61 -2.60 -4.85
N PRO A 161 4.42 -3.22 -4.75
CA PRO A 161 4.17 -4.53 -5.33
C PRO A 161 4.31 -4.48 -6.86
N ALA A 162 4.76 -5.59 -7.44
CA ALA A 162 4.83 -5.74 -8.89
C ALA A 162 4.21 -7.06 -9.34
N THR A 163 3.41 -6.99 -10.40
CA THR A 163 2.75 -8.13 -11.04
C THR A 163 2.79 -7.93 -12.54
N GLY A 164 3.19 -8.96 -13.30
CA GLY A 164 3.17 -8.91 -14.76
C GLY A 164 4.04 -7.79 -15.37
N GLY A 165 5.15 -7.43 -14.71
CA GLY A 165 6.04 -6.35 -15.16
C GLY A 165 5.53 -4.93 -14.91
N ILE A 166 4.36 -4.78 -14.28
CA ILE A 166 3.83 -3.48 -13.84
C ILE A 166 4.07 -3.35 -12.34
N SER A 167 4.66 -2.23 -11.94
CA SER A 167 4.76 -1.83 -10.54
C SER A 167 3.57 -0.95 -10.20
N THR A 168 2.79 -1.36 -9.21
CA THR A 168 1.81 -0.50 -8.55
C THR A 168 2.45 0.04 -7.30
N PHE A 169 2.43 1.35 -7.10
CA PHE A 169 2.97 1.97 -5.90
C PHE A 169 1.88 2.67 -5.11
N THR A 170 2.00 2.56 -3.80
CA THR A 170 1.19 3.28 -2.83
C THR A 170 2.11 4.12 -1.98
N ILE A 171 1.79 5.40 -1.86
CA ILE A 171 2.51 6.35 -1.04
C ILE A 171 1.51 7.01 -0.10
N GLY A 172 1.79 6.93 1.20
CA GLY A 172 1.06 7.65 2.24
C GLY A 172 1.98 8.65 2.91
N ALA A 173 1.48 9.84 3.19
CA ALA A 173 2.21 10.89 3.89
C ALA A 173 1.35 11.51 4.98
N ASN A 174 1.96 11.69 6.16
CA ASN A 174 1.43 12.52 7.24
C ASN A 174 2.39 13.67 7.43
N VAL A 175 1.93 14.89 7.18
CA VAL A 175 2.80 16.08 7.16
C VAL A 175 2.14 17.26 7.86
N THR A 176 2.96 18.19 8.32
CA THR A 176 2.42 19.42 8.89
C THR A 176 1.74 20.25 7.79
N PRO A 177 0.77 21.12 8.13
CA PRO A 177 0.13 22.01 7.16
C PRO A 177 1.11 22.95 6.43
N GLU A 178 2.32 23.15 6.94
CA GLU A 178 3.34 23.98 6.26
C GLU A 178 4.02 23.25 5.10
N SER A 179 4.10 21.94 5.19
CA SER A 179 4.77 21.06 4.21
C SER A 179 3.94 20.81 2.95
N VAL A 180 2.68 21.24 2.93
CA VAL A 180 1.74 21.04 1.83
C VAL A 180 1.55 22.30 0.97
N LYS A 181 2.39 23.33 1.17
CA LYS A 181 2.38 24.62 0.45
C LYS A 181 3.04 24.58 -0.95
#